data_AF-A0A7C3ZII4-F1
#
_entry.id   AF-A0A7C3ZII4-F1
#
_cell.length_a   1.000
_cell.length_b   1.000
_cell.length_c   1.000
_cell.angle_alpha   90.00
_cell.angle_beta   90.00
_cell.angle_gamma   90.00
#
_symmetry.space_group_name_H-M   'P 1'
#
loop_
_entity.id
_entity.type
_entity.pdbx_description
1 polymer ?
#
loop_
_entity_poly.entity_id
_entity_poly.type
_entity_poly.pdbx_seq_one_letter_code
_entity_poly.pdbx_strand_id
1 'polypeptide(L)'
;MSYYINFIFTLKGVFYLLVILGALIMFINMIIAASLKNRIPGGFVGKWLTIMWVFMFFFFLAEAGAFLFISSLHNINLSYFLIGAVLFFGSVFVGVVNRFIFHLINELEIHK
;
A
#
# COMPACT_ATOMS: atom_id res chain seq x y z
N MET A 1 -21.17 -21.20 -8.29
CA MET A 1 -20.58 -20.94 -6.96
C MET A 1 -19.29 -21.73 -6.70
N SER A 2 -19.19 -23.03 -6.99
CA SER A 2 -18.02 -23.88 -6.65
C SER A 2 -16.71 -23.56 -7.40
N TYR A 3 -16.76 -23.11 -8.66
CA TYR A 3 -15.55 -22.80 -9.45
C TYR A 3 -14.76 -21.57 -8.95
N TYR A 4 -15.45 -20.53 -8.49
CA TYR A 4 -14.80 -19.30 -8.00
C TYR A 4 -14.03 -19.52 -6.69
N ILE A 5 -14.54 -20.39 -5.82
CA ILE A 5 -13.88 -20.71 -4.54
C ILE A 5 -12.58 -21.48 -4.82
N ASN A 6 -12.61 -22.47 -5.72
CA ASN A 6 -11.42 -23.23 -6.09
C ASN A 6 -10.36 -22.38 -6.80
N PHE A 7 -10.75 -21.34 -7.56
CA PHE A 7 -9.80 -20.41 -8.18
C PHE A 7 -9.07 -19.55 -7.14
N ILE A 8 -9.76 -19.09 -6.09
CA ILE A 8 -9.17 -18.26 -5.01
C ILE A 8 -8.08 -19.03 -4.23
N PHE A 9 -8.25 -20.35 -4.05
CA PHE A 9 -7.27 -21.18 -3.34
C PHE A 9 -6.02 -21.55 -4.16
N THR A 10 -5.92 -21.13 -5.42
CA THR A 10 -4.68 -21.27 -6.19
C THR A 10 -3.68 -20.16 -5.80
N LEU A 11 -2.37 -20.43 -5.85
CA LEU A 11 -1.33 -19.43 -5.54
C LEU A 11 -1.48 -18.14 -6.39
N LYS A 12 -2.00 -18.29 -7.62
CA LYS A 12 -2.33 -17.16 -8.51
C LYS A 12 -3.55 -16.37 -8.02
N GLY A 13 -4.60 -17.04 -7.54
CA GLY A 13 -5.76 -16.40 -6.92
C GLY A 13 -5.40 -15.62 -5.64
N VAL A 14 -4.58 -16.24 -4.78
CA VAL A 14 -4.05 -15.59 -3.57
C VAL A 14 -3.21 -14.35 -3.91
N PHE A 15 -2.38 -14.42 -4.95
CA PHE A 15 -1.62 -13.26 -5.43
C PHE A 15 -2.54 -12.08 -5.78
N TYR A 16 -3.55 -12.30 -6.62
CA TYR A 16 -4.45 -11.22 -7.03
C TYR A 16 -5.21 -10.62 -5.85
N LEU A 17 -5.63 -11.46 -4.91
CA LEU A 17 -6.31 -11.02 -3.70
C LEU A 17 -5.39 -10.15 -2.84
N LEU A 18 -4.14 -10.57 -2.61
CA LEU A 18 -3.15 -9.82 -1.86
C LEU A 18 -2.82 -8.47 -2.51
N VAL A 19 -2.64 -8.45 -3.83
CA VAL A 19 -2.34 -7.22 -4.57
C VAL A 19 -3.52 -6.26 -4.58
N ILE A 20 -4.76 -6.74 -4.78
CA ILE A 20 -5.95 -5.88 -4.74
C ILE A 20 -6.14 -5.29 -3.34
N LEU A 21 -6.02 -6.11 -2.29
CA LEU A 21 -6.14 -5.63 -0.91
C LEU A 21 -5.01 -4.65 -0.56
N GLY A 22 -3.78 -4.95 -0.98
CA GLY A 22 -2.64 -4.04 -0.84
C GLY A 22 -2.94 -2.69 -1.49
N ALA A 23 -3.43 -2.71 -2.73
CA ALA A 23 -3.66 -1.49 -3.50
C ALA A 23 -4.76 -0.63 -2.86
N LEU A 24 -5.81 -1.25 -2.33
CA LEU A 24 -6.85 -0.56 -1.58
C LEU A 24 -6.28 0.07 -0.29
N ILE A 25 -5.49 -0.66 0.47
CA ILE A 25 -4.85 -0.16 1.69
C ILE A 25 -3.93 1.02 1.36
N MET A 26 -3.07 0.87 0.35
CA MET A 26 -2.14 1.90 -0.10
C MET A 26 -2.87 3.16 -0.56
N PHE A 27 -3.94 3.00 -1.33
CA PHE A 27 -4.77 4.11 -1.81
C PHE A 27 -5.42 4.89 -0.66
N ILE A 28 -5.98 4.19 0.33
CA ILE A 28 -6.55 4.83 1.54
C ILE A 28 -5.46 5.59 2.30
N ASN A 29 -4.28 4.99 2.49
CA ASN A 29 -3.15 5.65 3.15
C ASN A 29 -2.69 6.90 2.40
N MET A 30 -2.69 6.86 1.08
CA MET A 30 -2.31 7.99 0.23
C MET A 30 -3.30 9.16 0.37
N ILE A 31 -4.61 8.89 0.51
CA ILE A 31 -5.63 9.90 0.81
C ILE A 31 -5.41 10.52 2.19
N ILE A 32 -5.17 9.70 3.22
CA ILE A 32 -4.92 10.16 4.58
C ILE A 32 -3.68 11.06 4.63
N ALA A 33 -2.60 10.62 3.99
CA ALA A 33 -1.37 11.40 3.91
C ALA A 33 -1.54 12.71 3.13
N ALA A 34 -2.33 12.71 2.04
CA ALA A 34 -2.67 13.94 1.33
C ALA A 34 -3.45 14.93 2.23
N SER A 35 -4.40 14.42 3.04
CA SER A 35 -5.14 15.22 4.01
C SER A 35 -4.22 15.84 5.06
N LEU A 36 -3.27 15.06 5.59
CA LEU A 36 -2.28 15.52 6.57
C LEU A 36 -1.32 16.58 6.00
N LYS A 37 -0.90 16.41 4.75
CA LYS A 37 -0.05 17.38 4.04
C LYS A 37 -0.70 18.77 3.99
N ASN A 38 -2.01 18.82 3.76
CA ASN A 38 -2.75 20.08 3.67
C ASN A 38 -2.96 20.76 5.03
N ARG A 39 -2.88 20.02 6.15
CA ARG A 39 -3.03 20.58 7.50
C ARG A 39 -1.76 21.22 8.04
N ILE A 40 -0.58 20.77 7.62
CA ILE A 40 0.72 21.29 8.08
C ILE A 40 1.58 21.79 6.91
N PRO A 41 1.13 22.80 6.14
CA PRO A 41 1.93 23.36 5.08
C PRO A 41 3.14 24.11 5.66
N GLY A 42 4.36 23.63 5.38
CA GLY A 42 5.60 24.41 5.57
C GLY A 42 6.56 23.99 6.69
N GLY A 43 6.25 22.98 7.51
CA GLY A 43 7.15 22.47 8.56
C GLY A 43 8.12 21.35 8.10
N PHE A 44 9.13 21.02 8.92
CA PHE A 44 10.03 19.86 8.70
C PHE A 44 9.22 18.59 8.41
N VAL A 45 8.20 18.32 9.23
CA VAL A 45 7.30 17.16 9.09
C VAL A 45 6.56 17.17 7.73
N GLY A 46 6.07 18.32 7.25
CA GLY A 46 5.33 18.42 5.99
C GLY A 46 6.17 18.13 4.73
N LYS A 47 7.47 18.46 4.74
CA LYS A 47 8.41 18.08 3.66
C LYS A 47 8.59 16.57 3.59
N TRP A 48 8.82 15.92 4.72
CA TRP A 48 8.94 14.45 4.80
C TRP A 48 7.63 13.73 4.46
N LEU A 49 6.49 14.33 4.81
CA LEU A 49 5.17 13.79 4.46
C LEU A 49 4.92 13.82 2.95
N THR A 50 5.44 14.85 2.26
CA THR A 50 5.38 14.93 0.79
C THR A 50 6.25 13.85 0.15
N ILE A 51 7.46 13.63 0.66
CA ILE A 51 8.35 12.56 0.19
C ILE A 51 7.71 11.18 0.41
N MET A 52 7.16 10.95 1.61
CA MET A 52 6.44 9.72 1.94
C MET A 52 5.26 9.51 0.98
N TRP A 53 4.49 10.56 0.68
CA TRP A 53 3.38 10.49 -0.27
C TRP A 53 3.83 10.06 -1.67
N VAL A 54 4.95 10.58 -2.15
CA VAL A 54 5.54 10.17 -3.43
C VAL A 54 5.95 8.69 -3.41
N PHE A 55 6.57 8.21 -2.32
CA PHE A 55 6.90 6.79 -2.18
C PHE A 55 5.66 5.89 -2.15
N MET A 56 4.60 6.31 -1.46
CA MET A 56 3.32 5.60 -1.45
C MET A 56 2.71 5.52 -2.85
N PHE A 57 2.80 6.59 -3.64
CA PHE A 57 2.35 6.61 -5.02
C PHE A 57 3.13 5.61 -5.89
N PHE A 58 4.45 5.54 -5.77
CA PHE A 58 5.26 4.55 -6.51
C PHE A 58 4.96 3.12 -6.08
N PHE A 59 4.74 2.87 -4.79
CA PHE A 59 4.32 1.55 -4.31
C PHE A 59 2.95 1.15 -4.84
N PHE A 60 1.99 2.07 -4.83
CA PHE A 60 0.67 1.85 -5.44
C PHE A 60 0.80 1.52 -6.94
N LEU A 61 1.66 2.23 -7.66
CA LEU A 61 1.92 1.96 -9.07
C LEU A 61 2.60 0.60 -9.27
N ALA A 62 3.49 0.18 -8.37
CA ALA A 62 4.10 -1.14 -8.40
C ALA A 62 3.08 -2.25 -8.15
N GLU A 63 2.12 -2.04 -7.25
CA GLU A 63 1.02 -2.97 -6.99
C GLU A 63 0.07 -3.08 -8.20
N ALA A 64 -0.34 -1.96 -8.77
CA ALA A 64 -1.16 -1.92 -9.99
C ALA A 64 -0.42 -2.51 -11.20
N GLY A 65 0.88 -2.24 -11.32
CA GLY A 65 1.75 -2.81 -12.34
C GLY A 65 1.91 -4.33 -12.18
N ALA A 66 2.12 -4.80 -10.95
CA ALA A 66 2.19 -6.23 -10.65
C ALA A 66 0.89 -6.94 -11.03
N PHE A 67 -0.27 -6.32 -10.82
CA PHE A 67 -1.56 -6.86 -11.25
C PHE A 67 -1.63 -7.12 -12.77
N LEU A 68 -1.10 -6.19 -13.58
CA LEU A 68 -1.12 -6.28 -15.05
C LEU A 68 -0.03 -7.22 -15.60
N PHE A 69 1.19 -7.13 -15.10
CA PHE A 69 2.35 -7.86 -15.63
C PHE A 69 2.40 -9.33 -15.22
N ILE A 70 1.70 -9.76 -14.16
CA ILE A 70 1.72 -11.16 -13.71
C ILE A 70 1.19 -12.14 -14.76
N SER A 71 0.31 -11.66 -15.65
CA SER A 71 -0.27 -12.46 -16.74
C SER A 71 0.78 -12.90 -17.77
N SER A 72 1.90 -12.16 -17.86
CA SER A 72 3.00 -12.41 -18.79
C SER A 72 4.07 -13.34 -18.20
N LEU A 73 4.12 -13.54 -16.89
CA LEU A 73 5.03 -14.53 -16.33
C LEU A 73 4.42 -15.93 -16.55
N HIS A 74 5.19 -16.82 -17.16
CA HIS A 74 4.83 -18.21 -17.33
C HIS A 74 5.57 -19.02 -16.27
N ASN A 75 4.86 -19.86 -15.50
CA ASN A 75 5.41 -20.95 -14.68
C ASN A 75 6.16 -20.65 -13.34
N ILE A 76 5.88 -19.56 -12.62
CA ILE A 76 6.49 -19.37 -11.27
C ILE A 76 5.46 -19.09 -10.16
N ASN A 77 4.69 -20.12 -9.79
CA ASN A 77 3.62 -20.03 -8.78
C ASN A 77 4.11 -19.53 -7.41
N LEU A 78 5.29 -19.95 -6.97
CA LEU A 78 5.86 -19.51 -5.68
C LEU A 78 6.25 -18.03 -5.70
N SER A 79 6.83 -17.56 -6.80
CA SER A 79 7.21 -16.15 -6.94
C SER A 79 6.00 -15.22 -6.97
N TYR A 80 4.86 -15.65 -7.53
CA TYR A 80 3.63 -14.86 -7.43
C TYR A 80 3.22 -14.66 -5.99
N PHE A 81 3.16 -15.73 -5.21
CA PHE A 81 2.81 -15.62 -3.80
C PHE A 81 3.77 -14.71 -3.04
N LEU A 82 5.08 -14.86 -3.23
CA LEU A 82 6.09 -14.04 -2.57
C LEU A 82 5.99 -12.56 -2.95
N ILE A 83 5.83 -12.25 -4.25
CA ILE A 83 5.68 -10.87 -4.72
C ILE A 83 4.40 -10.25 -4.14
N GLY A 84 3.27 -10.96 -4.23
CA GLY A 84 2.00 -10.49 -3.67
C GLY A 84 2.06 -10.25 -2.17
N ALA A 85 2.73 -11.15 -1.43
CA ALA A 85 2.93 -11.01 0.01
C ALA A 85 3.81 -9.80 0.35
N VAL A 86 4.95 -9.61 -0.33
CA VAL A 86 5.84 -8.45 -0.10
C VAL A 86 5.11 -7.14 -0.38
N LEU A 87 4.36 -7.07 -1.48
CA LEU A 87 3.57 -5.89 -1.82
C LEU A 87 2.52 -5.60 -0.74
N PHE A 88 1.72 -6.60 -0.38
CA PHE A 88 0.68 -6.47 0.64
C PHE A 88 1.23 -6.04 2.01
N PHE A 89 2.29 -6.70 2.50
CA PHE A 89 2.92 -6.31 3.76
C PHE A 89 3.55 -4.92 3.69
N GLY A 90 4.05 -4.51 2.51
CA GLY A 90 4.47 -3.14 2.24
C GLY A 90 3.33 -2.14 2.44
N SER A 91 2.14 -2.42 1.90
CA SER A 91 0.95 -1.57 2.08
C SER A 91 0.51 -1.47 3.55
N VAL A 92 0.54 -2.58 4.28
CA VAL A 92 0.23 -2.60 5.72
C VAL A 92 1.26 -1.80 6.52
N PHE A 93 2.56 -2.00 6.25
CA PHE A 93 3.63 -1.27 6.91
C PHE A 93 3.51 0.24 6.72
N VAL A 94 3.25 0.69 5.50
CA VAL A 94 2.98 2.10 5.20
C VAL A 94 1.81 2.63 6.03
N GLY A 95 0.72 1.85 6.17
CA GLY A 95 -0.42 2.26 7.00
C GLY A 95 -0.07 2.43 8.48
N VAL A 96 0.78 1.55 9.01
CA VAL A 96 1.31 1.67 10.38
C VAL A 96 2.13 2.95 10.51
N VAL A 97 3.07 3.21 9.60
CA VAL A 97 3.91 4.41 9.60
C VAL A 97 3.07 5.69 9.49
N ASN A 98 2.08 5.71 8.60
CA ASN A 98 1.19 6.85 8.42
C ASN A 98 0.39 7.14 9.70
N ARG A 99 -0.04 6.08 10.42
CA ARG A 99 -0.72 6.20 11.71
C ARG A 99 0.21 6.73 12.82
N PHE A 100 1.46 6.30 12.85
CA PHE A 100 2.47 6.86 13.76
C PHE A 100 2.70 8.35 13.50
N ILE A 101 2.83 8.74 12.24
CA ILE A 101 3.01 10.16 11.85
C ILE A 101 1.78 10.98 12.25
N PHE A 102 0.57 10.46 12.03
CA PHE A 102 -0.66 11.11 12.49
C PHE A 102 -0.65 11.34 14.01
N HIS A 103 -0.22 10.36 14.79
CA HIS A 103 -0.14 10.48 16.24
C HIS A 103 0.89 11.54 16.67
N LEU A 104 2.10 11.50 16.08
CA LEU A 104 3.15 12.49 16.32
C LEU A 104 2.70 13.92 15.98
N ILE A 105 1.96 14.08 14.88
CA ILE A 105 1.40 15.38 14.48
C ILE A 105 0.45 15.90 15.56
N ASN A 106 -0.47 15.07 16.05
CA ASN A 106 -1.44 15.48 17.05
C ASN A 106 -0.74 15.82 18.39
N GLU A 107 0.27 15.04 18.79
CA GLU A 107 1.06 15.36 20.00
C GLU A 107 1.79 16.71 19.87
N LEU A 108 2.35 17.01 18.69
CA LEU A 108 3.04 18.28 18.42
C LEU A 108 2.08 19.48 18.38
N GLU A 109 0.83 19.30 17.95
CA GLU A 109 -0.19 20.37 17.98
C GLU A 109 -0.66 20.69 19.41
N ILE A 110 -0.69 19.69 20.31
CA ILE A 110 -1.08 19.88 21.73
C ILE A 110 -0.03 20.68 22.52
N HIS A 111 1.21 20.77 22.03
CA HIS A 111 2.31 21.47 22.69
C HIS A 111 2.67 22.83 22.06
N LYS A 112 1.81 23.36 21.18
CA LYS A 112 1.86 24.75 20.70
C LYS A 112 0.95 25.67 21.53
#